data_AF-A0A0L8BG67-F1
#
_entry.id   AF-A0A0L8BG67-F1
#
_cell.length_a   1.000
_cell.length_b   1.000
_cell.length_c   1.000
_cell.angle_alpha   90.00
_cell.angle_beta   90.00
_cell.angle_gamma   90.00
#
_symmetry.space_group_name_H-M   'P 1'
#
loop_
_entity.id
_entity.type
_entity.pdbx_description
1 polymer ?
#
loop_
_entity_poly.entity_id
_entity_poly.type
_entity_poly.pdbx_seq_one_letter_code
_entity_poly.pdbx_strand_id
1 'polypeptide(L)'
;MMNDSANLPYGGRKNVDRSTDLDDPENLNFREPHVDDWANPELYGPDDDGETDAAIDDGLTSGDPADLDDEPAEPDEDEAANDAEDFLVRLKGGEDVPLSELKLGYMRDRDYRHKTQDIANRGRALEGMANRVAQSANAFANLLASQIPPEPPEHMAALDPDGYRRQWGLHQAGLERIDEILAIAEGPANVVDALASAASDDELEAENAKLIEAFPETANEEGRLAFFSGAFDVARVLGFSEEEVREVADHRMFKLAHYARLGLAAEQAKTRAMAKLKRAPSPVARPRPAAKTERSPRESLEAMKRLSKTGSIRDAMAVDFD
;
A
#
# COMPACT_ATOMS: atom_id res chain seq x y z
N MET A 1 19.75 -19.78 -63.83
CA MET A 1 18.75 -19.44 -62.79
C MET A 1 19.39 -19.87 -61.46
N MET A 2 20.20 -19.09 -60.73
CA MET A 2 20.04 -17.71 -60.21
C MET A 2 18.71 -17.61 -59.44
N ASN A 3 18.64 -17.41 -58.12
CA ASN A 3 19.46 -16.51 -57.29
C ASN A 3 19.79 -17.02 -55.88
N ASP A 4 21.07 -16.88 -55.54
CA ASP A 4 21.58 -16.56 -54.21
C ASP A 4 21.06 -15.19 -53.76
N SER A 5 20.87 -15.00 -52.45
CA SER A 5 20.95 -13.67 -51.85
C SER A 5 21.82 -13.73 -50.60
N ALA A 6 23.12 -13.69 -50.86
CA ALA A 6 24.12 -13.27 -49.90
C ALA A 6 24.13 -11.75 -49.75
N ASN A 7 24.49 -11.34 -48.54
CA ASN A 7 25.27 -10.15 -48.20
C ASN A 7 24.51 -8.85 -47.85
N LEU A 8 24.71 -8.44 -46.59
CA LEU A 8 24.58 -7.08 -46.10
C LEU A 8 25.46 -6.12 -46.91
N PRO A 9 25.11 -4.83 -46.95
CA PRO A 9 26.16 -3.86 -46.63
C PRO A 9 25.68 -2.71 -45.73
N TYR A 10 26.59 -2.36 -44.84
CA TYR A 10 26.71 -1.08 -44.15
C TYR A 10 26.54 0.10 -45.12
N GLY A 11 25.73 1.10 -44.75
CA GLY A 11 25.53 2.33 -45.53
C GLY A 11 24.49 3.25 -44.89
N GLY A 12 24.94 4.12 -43.98
CA GLY A 12 24.06 4.94 -43.14
C GLY A 12 23.22 6.00 -43.87
N ARG A 13 22.12 6.38 -43.20
CA ARG A 13 21.56 7.74 -43.25
C ARG A 13 21.19 8.14 -41.82
N LYS A 14 21.82 9.21 -41.35
CA LYS A 14 21.49 9.92 -40.11
C LYS A 14 20.01 10.28 -40.09
N ASN A 15 19.34 10.09 -38.95
CA ASN A 15 18.57 11.12 -38.27
C ASN A 15 17.91 10.54 -36.99
N VAL A 16 18.19 11.24 -35.88
CA VAL A 16 17.66 11.11 -34.52
C VAL A 16 18.27 9.98 -33.69
N ASP A 17 19.33 10.34 -32.95
CA ASP A 17 19.80 9.58 -31.79
C ASP A 17 18.62 9.38 -30.82
N ARG A 18 18.25 8.12 -30.58
CA ARG A 18 17.43 7.78 -29.40
C ARG A 18 18.35 7.95 -28.19
N SER A 19 17.95 8.82 -27.27
CA SER A 19 18.53 8.87 -25.92
C SER A 19 18.59 7.45 -25.36
N THR A 20 19.79 6.96 -25.06
CA THR A 20 20.03 5.65 -24.45
C THR A 20 20.10 5.72 -22.92
N ASP A 21 19.66 6.82 -22.31
CA ASP A 21 19.85 7.00 -20.87
C ASP A 21 18.72 6.43 -19.99
N LEU A 22 17.66 5.85 -20.56
CA LEU A 22 16.52 5.34 -19.77
C LEU A 22 16.21 3.84 -19.88
N ASP A 23 16.78 3.14 -20.88
CA ASP A 23 16.45 1.72 -21.16
C ASP A 23 17.66 0.77 -21.01
N ASP A 24 18.78 1.24 -20.44
CA ASP A 24 19.93 0.39 -20.12
C ASP A 24 19.83 -0.13 -18.67
N PRO A 25 19.60 -1.44 -18.44
CA PRO A 25 19.51 -2.00 -17.10
C PRO A 25 20.84 -1.96 -16.33
N GLU A 26 21.98 -1.69 -16.98
CA GLU A 26 23.28 -1.49 -16.30
C GLU A 26 23.41 -0.10 -15.65
N ASN A 27 22.54 0.86 -15.99
CA ASN A 27 22.52 2.20 -15.40
C ASN A 27 21.60 2.35 -14.17
N LEU A 28 20.89 1.29 -13.79
CA LEU A 28 20.08 1.27 -12.57
C LEU A 28 20.95 0.85 -11.37
N ASN A 29 21.75 1.78 -10.86
CA ASN A 29 22.45 1.61 -9.59
C ASN A 29 21.46 1.68 -8.42
N PHE A 30 20.92 0.54 -7.99
CA PHE A 30 20.08 0.38 -6.79
C PHE A 30 20.87 0.44 -5.46
N ARG A 31 22.09 0.98 -5.47
CA ARG A 31 22.91 1.19 -4.27
C ARG A 31 22.98 2.69 -4.00
N GLU A 32 22.47 3.09 -2.84
CA GLU A 32 22.55 4.44 -2.31
C GLU A 32 23.96 5.02 -2.48
N PRO A 33 24.09 6.31 -2.83
CA PRO A 33 25.39 6.96 -2.82
C PRO A 33 25.90 7.03 -1.37
N HIS A 34 27.06 6.41 -1.16
CA HIS A 34 27.91 6.58 0.01
C HIS A 34 28.02 8.07 0.37
N VAL A 35 27.47 8.44 1.52
CA VAL A 35 27.88 9.63 2.27
C VAL A 35 28.92 9.18 3.29
N ASP A 36 30.12 8.88 2.78
CA ASP A 36 31.35 8.91 3.58
C ASP A 36 31.92 10.32 3.47
N ASP A 37 31.64 11.16 4.47
CA ASP A 37 32.63 12.01 5.13
C ASP A 37 31.91 12.89 6.15
N TRP A 38 32.10 12.60 7.43
CA TRP A 38 32.71 13.52 8.40
C TRP A 38 33.22 12.70 9.59
N ALA A 39 34.47 12.28 9.44
CA ALA A 39 35.51 12.24 10.47
C ALA A 39 35.12 11.82 11.89
N ASN A 40 35.41 10.55 12.22
CA ASN A 40 36.06 10.24 13.48
C ASN A 40 37.54 10.65 13.37
N PRO A 41 38.14 11.26 14.40
CA PRO A 41 39.25 10.54 15.01
C PRO A 41 39.35 10.71 16.54
N GLU A 42 39.86 9.65 17.17
CA GLU A 42 40.47 9.61 18.51
C GLU A 42 39.49 9.60 19.72
N LEU A 43 39.59 8.74 20.74
CA LEU A 43 40.75 8.02 21.27
C LEU A 43 40.30 7.03 22.38
N TYR A 44 41.03 5.91 22.50
CA TYR A 44 41.15 4.95 23.63
C TYR A 44 39.96 4.05 24.07
N GLY A 45 40.06 2.76 23.74
CA GLY A 45 39.97 1.69 24.76
C GLY A 45 41.33 1.50 25.46
N PRO A 46 41.51 0.63 26.48
CA PRO A 46 41.09 -0.78 26.36
C PRO A 46 40.67 -1.52 27.67
N ASP A 47 40.11 -2.72 27.46
CA ASP A 47 40.13 -3.97 28.27
C ASP A 47 39.75 -3.99 29.77
N ASP A 48 38.73 -4.79 30.13
CA ASP A 48 38.76 -5.91 31.11
C ASP A 48 37.35 -6.55 31.20
N ASP A 49 37.19 -7.84 30.83
CA ASP A 49 36.78 -8.97 31.71
C ASP A 49 35.43 -8.76 32.47
N GLY A 50 34.42 -9.62 32.43
CA GLY A 50 34.44 -11.06 32.56
C GLY A 50 34.16 -11.49 34.01
N GLU A 51 32.98 -11.22 34.59
CA GLU A 51 32.47 -12.03 35.71
C GLU A 51 30.98 -11.80 36.05
N THR A 52 30.33 -12.91 36.39
CA THR A 52 28.99 -13.09 36.94
C THR A 52 28.83 -12.46 38.32
N ASP A 53 27.68 -11.87 38.63
CA ASP A 53 27.06 -12.19 39.92
C ASP A 53 25.54 -12.01 39.92
N ALA A 54 24.89 -13.00 40.53
CA ALA A 54 23.46 -13.06 40.79
C ALA A 54 23.20 -12.49 42.18
N ALA A 55 22.35 -11.47 42.28
CA ALA A 55 21.74 -11.09 43.55
C ALA A 55 20.24 -10.91 43.34
N ILE A 56 19.52 -11.93 43.80
CA ILE A 56 18.10 -11.87 44.15
C ILE A 56 18.02 -11.02 45.42
N ASP A 57 17.36 -9.86 45.37
CA ASP A 57 16.90 -9.14 46.56
C ASP A 57 15.37 -9.08 46.53
N ASP A 58 14.78 -9.96 47.33
CA ASP A 58 13.35 -10.03 47.62
C ASP A 58 13.04 -9.03 48.74
N GLY A 59 12.58 -7.85 48.34
CA GLY A 59 12.19 -6.76 49.23
C GLY A 59 10.72 -6.40 49.05
N LEU A 60 9.83 -7.25 49.57
CA LEU A 60 8.41 -6.95 49.75
C LEU A 60 8.26 -5.67 50.60
N THR A 61 7.94 -4.54 49.97
CA THR A 61 7.44 -3.34 50.66
C THR A 61 6.00 -3.08 50.25
N SER A 62 5.08 -3.45 51.14
CA SER A 62 3.76 -2.83 51.19
C SER A 62 3.97 -1.37 51.62
N GLY A 63 3.70 -0.44 50.70
CA GLY A 63 3.69 0.99 50.95
C GLY A 63 2.52 1.61 50.19
N ASP A 64 1.59 2.14 50.96
CA ASP A 64 0.48 3.03 50.60
C ASP A 64 0.82 4.00 49.43
N PRO A 65 -0.11 4.28 48.49
CA PRO A 65 0.14 5.28 47.45
C PRO A 65 0.14 6.66 48.10
N ALA A 66 1.33 7.14 48.45
CA ALA A 66 1.53 8.56 48.66
C ALA A 66 1.30 9.26 47.32
N ASP A 67 0.16 9.92 47.26
CA ASP A 67 -0.20 10.97 46.31
C ASP A 67 0.94 12.02 46.31
N LEU A 68 1.89 11.84 45.39
CA LEU A 68 2.86 12.86 45.04
C LEU A 68 2.30 13.58 43.82
N ASP A 69 1.46 14.57 44.13
CA ASP A 69 1.21 15.72 43.28
C ASP A 69 2.54 16.47 43.12
N ASP A 70 3.41 15.95 42.26
CA ASP A 70 4.62 16.62 41.80
C ASP A 70 4.18 17.54 40.66
N GLU A 71 3.54 18.64 41.03
CA GLU A 71 3.38 19.79 40.15
C GLU A 71 4.77 20.14 39.58
N PRO A 72 4.94 20.22 38.25
CA PRO A 72 6.21 20.63 37.71
C PRO A 72 6.45 22.07 38.16
N ALA A 73 7.47 22.25 39.01
CA ALA A 73 7.98 23.57 39.35
C ALA A 73 8.34 24.29 38.04
N GLU A 74 7.58 25.35 37.72
CA GLU A 74 7.94 26.24 36.62
C GLU A 74 9.34 26.78 36.88
N PRO A 75 10.27 26.72 35.91
CA PRO A 75 11.51 27.45 36.04
C PRO A 75 11.17 28.94 35.98
N ASP A 76 11.57 29.69 37.02
CA ASP A 76 11.64 31.15 36.99
C ASP A 76 12.52 31.56 35.79
N GLU A 77 11.91 31.84 34.65
CA GLU A 77 12.58 32.38 33.47
C GLU A 77 12.62 33.91 33.56
N ASP A 78 13.84 34.42 33.74
CA ASP A 78 14.22 35.82 33.74
C ASP A 78 13.54 36.64 32.63
N GLU A 79 13.15 37.88 32.95
CA GLU A 79 12.45 38.88 32.12
C GLU A 79 13.17 39.29 30.80
N ALA A 80 14.18 38.54 30.35
CA ALA A 80 14.87 38.73 29.06
C ALA A 80 14.38 37.79 27.93
N ALA A 81 13.44 36.87 28.20
CA ALA A 81 12.96 35.89 27.21
C ALA A 81 11.74 36.32 26.36
N ASN A 82 11.00 37.36 26.77
CA ASN A 82 9.73 37.74 26.11
C ASN A 82 9.90 38.33 24.70
N ASP A 83 11.08 38.82 24.32
CA ASP A 83 11.31 39.34 22.96
C ASP A 83 11.51 38.22 21.93
N ALA A 84 11.76 36.97 22.36
CA ALA A 84 12.01 35.82 21.48
C ALA A 84 10.73 35.08 21.02
N GLU A 85 9.59 35.34 21.65
CA GLU A 85 8.35 34.58 21.43
C GLU A 85 7.47 35.13 20.30
N ASP A 86 7.66 36.42 19.94
CA ASP A 86 6.93 37.12 18.87
C ASP A 86 7.62 37.04 17.49
N PHE A 87 8.74 36.31 17.37
CA PHE A 87 9.39 36.12 16.06
C PHE A 87 8.51 35.28 15.13
N LEU A 88 7.98 35.90 14.09
CA LEU A 88 7.28 35.24 13.00
C LEU A 88 8.29 34.52 12.09
N VAL A 89 8.13 33.21 11.97
CA VAL A 89 8.93 32.35 11.11
C VAL A 89 8.12 32.03 9.84
N ARG A 90 8.68 32.37 8.67
CA ARG A 90 8.09 32.06 7.36
C ARG A 90 8.37 30.60 7.00
N LEU A 91 7.32 29.78 6.92
CA LEU A 91 7.40 28.39 6.47
C LEU A 91 7.56 28.28 4.94
N LYS A 92 8.05 27.14 4.44
CA LYS A 92 8.22 26.88 2.98
C LYS A 92 6.90 27.00 2.19
N GLY A 93 5.75 26.92 2.86
CA GLY A 93 4.42 27.13 2.27
C GLY A 93 3.97 28.58 2.15
N GLY A 94 4.77 29.55 2.62
CA GLY A 94 4.47 30.98 2.53
C GLY A 94 3.73 31.58 3.74
N GLU A 95 3.38 30.76 4.72
CA GLU A 95 2.69 31.14 5.97
C GLU A 95 3.68 31.61 7.04
N ASP A 96 3.32 32.67 7.78
CA ASP A 96 4.10 33.23 8.88
C ASP A 96 3.50 32.75 10.21
N VAL A 97 4.25 31.97 10.99
CA VAL A 97 3.81 31.37 12.27
C VAL A 97 4.73 31.84 13.39
N PRO A 98 4.22 32.23 14.57
CA PRO A 98 5.07 32.62 15.69
C PRO A 98 5.92 31.43 16.18
N LEU A 99 7.16 31.71 16.57
CA LEU A 99 8.12 30.69 17.04
C LEU A 99 7.57 29.89 18.24
N SER A 100 6.78 30.52 19.10
CA SER A 100 6.10 29.90 20.24
C SER A 100 5.11 28.80 19.79
N GLU A 101 4.32 29.04 18.74
CA GLU A 101 3.39 28.05 18.19
C GLU A 101 4.13 26.89 17.50
N LEU A 102 5.26 27.15 16.84
CA LEU A 102 6.10 26.09 16.26
C LEU A 102 6.73 25.20 17.35
N LYS A 103 7.24 25.81 18.42
CA LYS A 103 7.81 25.08 19.57
C LYS A 103 6.72 24.24 20.25
N LEU A 104 5.54 24.81 20.48
CA LEU A 104 4.41 24.12 21.09
C LEU A 104 3.89 22.99 20.20
N GLY A 105 3.80 23.21 18.88
CA GLY A 105 3.43 22.18 17.89
C GLY A 105 4.40 21.01 17.91
N TYR A 106 5.71 21.28 17.92
CA TYR A 106 6.74 20.24 18.02
C TYR A 106 6.65 19.46 19.35
N MET A 107 6.45 20.14 20.47
CA MET A 107 6.30 19.49 21.78
C MET A 107 5.06 18.61 21.82
N ARG A 108 3.92 19.11 21.34
CA ARG A 108 2.67 18.34 21.24
C ARG A 108 2.86 17.13 20.34
N ASP A 109 3.42 17.30 19.15
CA ASP A 109 3.68 16.22 18.20
C ASP A 109 4.59 15.13 18.79
N ARG A 110 5.64 15.55 19.49
CA ARG A 110 6.55 14.63 20.19
C ARG A 110 5.80 13.85 21.27
N ASP A 111 5.01 14.53 22.09
CA ASP A 111 4.21 13.91 23.15
C ASP A 111 3.13 12.98 22.57
N TYR A 112 2.48 13.35 21.46
CA TYR A 112 1.53 12.49 20.75
C TYR A 112 2.22 11.23 20.22
N ARG A 113 3.41 11.35 19.61
CA ARG A 113 4.17 10.19 19.14
C ARG A 113 4.56 9.26 20.27
N HIS A 114 5.10 9.80 21.37
CA HIS A 114 5.43 8.99 22.56
C HIS A 114 4.19 8.33 23.14
N LYS A 115 3.09 9.06 23.37
CA LYS A 115 1.84 8.50 23.91
C LYS A 115 1.26 7.42 23.00
N THR A 116 1.28 7.63 21.68
CA THR A 116 0.79 6.63 20.72
C THR A 116 1.65 5.37 20.75
N GLN A 117 2.97 5.55 20.78
CA GLN A 117 3.90 4.43 20.88
C GLN A 117 3.73 3.68 22.22
N ASP A 118 3.53 4.39 23.32
CA ASP A 118 3.30 3.82 24.65
C ASP A 118 1.99 3.05 24.70
N ILE A 119 0.90 3.57 24.11
CA ILE A 119 -0.38 2.86 24.00
C ILE A 119 -0.20 1.58 23.19
N ALA A 120 0.49 1.65 22.04
CA ALA A 120 0.76 0.47 21.21
C ALA A 120 1.64 -0.55 21.94
N ASN A 121 2.66 -0.09 22.68
CA ASN A 121 3.51 -0.94 23.52
C ASN A 121 2.70 -1.61 24.64
N ARG A 122 1.81 -0.87 25.30
CA ARG A 122 0.90 -1.41 26.34
C ARG A 122 -0.07 -2.43 25.77
N GLY A 123 -0.63 -2.19 24.57
CA GLY A 123 -1.49 -3.14 23.87
C GLY A 123 -0.78 -4.46 23.59
N ARG A 124 0.42 -4.41 22.99
CA ARG A 124 1.27 -5.59 22.76
C ARG A 124 1.66 -6.31 24.05
N ALA A 125 1.98 -5.55 25.11
CA ALA A 125 2.30 -6.14 26.40
C ALA A 125 1.09 -6.86 27.02
N LEU A 126 -0.10 -6.26 26.92
CA LEU A 126 -1.36 -6.82 27.42
C LEU A 126 -1.72 -8.11 26.67
N GLU A 127 -1.66 -8.08 25.34
CA GLU A 127 -1.87 -9.27 24.50
C GLU A 127 -0.88 -10.38 24.86
N GLY A 128 0.40 -10.04 25.00
CA GLY A 128 1.44 -10.99 25.43
C GLY A 128 1.19 -11.57 26.82
N MET A 129 0.72 -10.76 27.77
CA MET A 129 0.36 -11.24 29.12
C MET A 129 -0.86 -12.17 29.07
N ALA A 130 -1.91 -11.78 28.35
CA ALA A 130 -3.13 -12.58 28.22
C ALA A 130 -2.83 -13.95 27.58
N ASN A 131 -2.02 -13.98 26.51
CA ASN A 131 -1.58 -15.22 25.89
C ASN A 131 -0.77 -16.10 26.85
N ARG A 132 0.12 -15.53 27.66
CA ARG A 132 0.87 -16.31 28.68
C ARG A 132 -0.05 -16.88 29.75
N VAL A 133 -1.06 -16.13 30.20
CA VAL A 133 -2.04 -16.63 31.19
C VAL A 133 -2.86 -17.78 30.60
N ALA A 134 -3.34 -17.64 29.36
CA ALA A 134 -4.07 -18.71 28.69
C ALA A 134 -3.20 -19.96 28.51
N GLN A 135 -1.95 -19.80 28.09
CA GLN A 135 -1.01 -20.92 27.92
C GLN A 135 -0.65 -21.59 29.25
N SER A 136 -0.41 -20.82 30.30
CA SER A 136 -0.06 -21.35 31.62
C SER A 136 -1.24 -22.07 32.28
N ALA A 137 -2.45 -21.54 32.15
CA ALA A 137 -3.67 -22.18 32.61
C ALA A 137 -3.91 -23.52 31.89
N ASN A 138 -3.75 -23.57 30.56
CA ASN A 138 -3.82 -24.81 29.80
C ASN A 138 -2.75 -25.84 30.22
N ALA A 139 -1.50 -25.39 30.42
CA ALA A 139 -0.44 -26.27 30.88
C ALA A 139 -0.74 -26.83 32.29
N PHE A 140 -1.27 -26.00 33.19
CA PHE A 140 -1.64 -26.40 34.54
C PHE A 140 -2.85 -27.33 34.56
N ALA A 141 -3.87 -27.06 33.73
CA ALA A 141 -5.01 -27.95 33.53
C ALA A 141 -4.58 -29.34 33.05
N ASN A 142 -3.65 -29.40 32.08
CA ASN A 142 -3.09 -30.67 31.59
C ASN A 142 -2.29 -31.43 32.67
N LEU A 143 -1.50 -30.69 33.46
CA LEU A 143 -0.78 -31.29 34.60
C LEU A 143 -1.78 -31.86 35.62
N LEU A 144 -2.84 -31.13 35.94
CA LEU A 144 -3.85 -31.58 36.88
C LEU A 144 -4.61 -32.79 36.34
N ALA A 145 -4.98 -32.80 35.05
CA ALA A 145 -5.61 -33.93 34.38
C ALA A 145 -4.80 -35.22 34.52
N SER A 146 -3.46 -35.13 34.47
CA SER A 146 -2.58 -36.30 34.67
C SER A 146 -2.57 -36.86 36.09
N GLN A 147 -3.01 -36.07 37.08
CA GLN A 147 -3.04 -36.44 38.50
C GLN A 147 -4.43 -36.88 38.98
N ILE A 148 -5.47 -36.65 38.18
CA ILE A 148 -6.84 -37.04 38.51
C ILE A 148 -6.95 -38.59 38.47
N PRO A 149 -7.48 -39.23 39.52
CA PRO A 149 -7.77 -40.67 39.49
C PRO A 149 -8.72 -41.00 38.34
N PRO A 150 -8.53 -42.10 37.60
CA PRO A 150 -9.45 -42.47 36.52
C PRO A 150 -10.88 -42.66 37.05
N GLU A 151 -11.86 -42.47 36.18
CA GLU A 151 -13.27 -42.68 36.52
C GLU A 151 -13.49 -44.10 37.08
N PRO A 152 -14.15 -44.23 38.25
CA PRO A 152 -14.36 -45.54 38.86
C PRO A 152 -15.32 -46.37 38.00
N PRO A 153 -15.01 -47.65 37.74
CA PRO A 153 -15.84 -48.48 36.88
C PRO A 153 -17.17 -48.84 37.54
N GLU A 154 -18.26 -48.85 36.78
CA GLU A 154 -19.63 -49.00 37.33
C GLU A 154 -19.85 -50.26 38.17
N HIS A 155 -19.17 -51.37 37.84
CA HIS A 155 -19.30 -52.61 38.61
C HIS A 155 -18.80 -52.45 40.06
N MET A 156 -17.91 -51.51 40.34
CA MET A 156 -17.44 -51.21 41.69
C MET A 156 -18.58 -50.70 42.58
N ALA A 157 -19.58 -50.03 42.01
CA ALA A 157 -20.75 -49.57 42.75
C ALA A 157 -21.59 -50.73 43.32
N ALA A 158 -21.54 -51.92 42.69
CA ALA A 158 -22.25 -53.11 43.15
C ALA A 158 -21.46 -53.92 44.20
N LEU A 159 -20.12 -53.90 44.14
CA LEU A 159 -19.25 -54.66 45.06
C LEU A 159 -18.82 -53.84 46.30
N ASP A 160 -18.50 -52.56 46.12
CA ASP A 160 -18.11 -51.62 47.18
C ASP A 160 -18.70 -50.22 46.89
N PRO A 161 -19.96 -49.97 47.30
CA PRO A 161 -20.61 -48.68 47.11
C PRO A 161 -19.87 -47.51 47.79
N ASP A 162 -19.21 -47.75 48.91
CA ASP A 162 -18.48 -46.71 49.65
C ASP A 162 -17.17 -46.35 48.95
N GLY A 163 -16.42 -47.34 48.45
CA GLY A 163 -15.22 -47.13 47.64
C GLY A 163 -15.50 -46.38 46.35
N TYR A 164 -16.57 -46.77 45.64
CA TYR A 164 -17.02 -46.07 44.44
C TYR A 164 -17.31 -44.58 44.70
N ARG A 165 -18.11 -44.27 45.73
CA ARG A 165 -18.45 -42.86 46.08
C ARG A 165 -17.21 -42.02 46.38
N ARG A 166 -16.23 -42.57 47.11
CA ARG A 166 -14.98 -41.84 47.43
C ARG A 166 -14.16 -41.56 46.17
N GLN A 167 -13.96 -42.55 45.31
CA GLN A 167 -13.19 -42.36 44.07
C GLN A 167 -13.90 -41.40 43.11
N TRP A 168 -15.21 -41.56 42.97
CA TRP A 168 -16.02 -40.66 42.16
C TRP A 168 -15.95 -39.23 42.67
N GLY A 169 -16.05 -39.01 43.99
CA GLY A 169 -15.90 -37.68 44.59
C GLY A 169 -14.53 -37.04 44.34
N LEU A 170 -13.43 -37.83 44.42
CA LEU A 170 -12.09 -37.35 44.09
C LEU A 170 -11.92 -37.01 42.61
N HIS A 171 -12.48 -37.82 41.72
CA HIS A 171 -12.48 -37.57 40.28
C HIS A 171 -13.25 -36.29 39.94
N GLN A 172 -14.48 -36.15 40.45
CA GLN A 172 -15.31 -34.96 40.23
C GLN A 172 -14.65 -33.69 40.78
N ALA A 173 -14.13 -33.72 42.00
CA ALA A 173 -13.41 -32.57 42.57
C ALA A 173 -12.16 -32.19 41.74
N GLY A 174 -11.52 -33.17 41.11
CA GLY A 174 -10.43 -32.94 40.17
C GLY A 174 -10.89 -32.22 38.90
N LEU A 175 -12.00 -32.68 38.30
CA LEU A 175 -12.59 -32.06 37.11
C LEU A 175 -13.07 -30.63 37.38
N GLU A 176 -13.78 -30.41 38.49
CA GLU A 176 -14.23 -29.08 38.90
C GLU A 176 -13.06 -28.10 39.02
N ARG A 177 -11.92 -28.57 39.53
CA ARG A 177 -10.71 -27.75 39.65
C ARG A 177 -10.06 -27.45 38.30
N ILE A 178 -10.11 -28.37 37.34
CA ILE A 178 -9.68 -28.09 35.96
C ILE A 178 -10.59 -27.04 35.33
N ASP A 179 -11.90 -27.19 35.47
CA ASP A 179 -12.87 -26.25 34.91
C ASP A 179 -12.67 -24.84 35.48
N GLU A 180 -12.39 -24.70 36.78
CA GLU A 180 -12.05 -23.41 37.40
C GLU A 180 -10.81 -22.78 36.77
N ILE A 181 -9.74 -23.56 36.54
CA ILE A 181 -8.51 -23.08 35.90
C ILE A 181 -8.78 -22.63 34.46
N LEU A 182 -9.57 -23.40 33.71
CA LEU A 182 -9.92 -23.07 32.33
C LEU A 182 -10.81 -21.82 32.26
N ALA A 183 -11.75 -21.65 33.19
CA ALA A 183 -12.57 -20.44 33.28
C ALA A 183 -11.73 -19.18 33.53
N ILE A 184 -10.64 -19.28 34.32
CA ILE A 184 -9.68 -18.18 34.49
C ILE A 184 -8.95 -17.86 33.18
N ALA A 185 -8.72 -18.85 32.32
CA ALA A 185 -8.08 -18.68 31.01
C ALA A 185 -8.99 -18.02 29.96
N GLU A 186 -10.30 -18.23 30.05
CA GLU A 186 -11.28 -17.71 29.09
C GLU A 186 -11.34 -16.17 29.09
N GLY A 187 -11.28 -15.54 30.26
CA GLY A 187 -11.33 -14.08 30.37
C GLY A 187 -10.26 -13.37 29.53
N PRO A 188 -8.95 -13.66 29.76
CA PRO A 188 -7.86 -13.11 28.95
C PRO A 188 -7.94 -13.47 27.46
N ALA A 189 -8.38 -14.69 27.11
CA ALA A 189 -8.55 -15.08 25.70
C ALA A 189 -9.60 -14.21 25.00
N ASN A 190 -10.75 -13.99 25.63
CA ASN A 190 -11.80 -13.11 25.09
C ASN A 190 -11.31 -11.66 24.89
N VAL A 191 -10.43 -11.16 25.76
CA VAL A 191 -9.86 -9.81 25.62
C VAL A 191 -8.91 -9.73 24.41
N VAL A 192 -8.11 -10.77 24.17
CA VAL A 192 -7.24 -10.84 22.99
C VAL A 192 -8.06 -10.89 21.71
N ASP A 193 -9.09 -11.74 21.66
CA ASP A 193 -9.95 -11.88 20.49
C ASP A 193 -10.70 -10.57 20.16
N ALA A 194 -11.20 -9.89 21.19
CA ALA A 194 -11.85 -8.59 21.04
C ALA A 194 -10.88 -7.51 20.54
N LEU A 195 -9.64 -7.49 21.05
CA LEU A 195 -8.63 -6.52 20.64
C LEU A 195 -8.13 -6.77 19.21
N ALA A 196 -7.97 -8.03 18.83
CA ALA A 196 -7.61 -8.42 17.46
C ALA A 196 -8.71 -8.06 16.46
N SER A 197 -9.98 -8.27 16.83
CA SER A 197 -11.13 -7.89 16.01
C SER A 197 -11.22 -6.37 15.83
N ALA A 198 -11.08 -5.62 16.92
CA ALA A 198 -11.07 -4.15 16.87
C ALA A 198 -9.91 -3.61 16.01
N ALA A 199 -8.70 -4.16 16.15
CA ALA A 199 -7.56 -3.78 15.32
C ALA A 199 -7.78 -4.06 13.83
N SER A 200 -8.46 -5.17 13.52
CA SER A 200 -8.82 -5.53 12.13
C SER A 200 -9.86 -4.57 11.56
N ASP A 201 -10.86 -4.18 12.35
CA ASP A 201 -11.88 -3.21 11.95
C ASP A 201 -11.26 -1.82 11.71
N ASP A 202 -10.36 -1.36 12.60
CA ASP A 202 -9.62 -0.11 12.45
C ASP A 202 -8.77 -0.10 11.16
N GLU A 203 -8.11 -1.22 10.83
CA GLU A 203 -7.35 -1.37 9.59
C GLU A 203 -8.27 -1.31 8.36
N LEU A 204 -9.41 -2.00 8.39
CA LEU A 204 -10.40 -1.97 7.31
C LEU A 204 -10.97 -0.55 7.10
N GLU A 205 -11.26 0.18 8.16
CA GLU A 205 -11.72 1.57 8.08
C GLU A 205 -10.65 2.48 7.47
N ALA A 206 -9.39 2.33 7.88
CA ALA A 206 -8.28 3.10 7.34
C ALA A 206 -8.04 2.80 5.85
N GLU A 207 -8.09 1.53 5.45
CA GLU A 207 -7.96 1.11 4.04
C GLU A 207 -9.15 1.63 3.21
N ASN A 208 -10.37 1.58 3.76
CA ASN A 208 -11.55 2.12 3.13
C ASN A 208 -11.45 3.65 2.94
N ALA A 209 -10.94 4.39 3.93
CA ALA A 209 -10.73 5.83 3.81
C ALA A 209 -9.74 6.17 2.67
N LYS A 210 -8.63 5.43 2.56
CA LYS A 210 -7.67 5.59 1.46
C LYS A 210 -8.27 5.23 0.09
N LEU A 211 -9.17 4.25 0.05
CA LEU A 211 -9.90 3.90 -1.18
C LEU A 211 -10.81 5.05 -1.64
N ILE A 212 -11.54 5.67 -0.71
CA ILE A 212 -12.41 6.81 -0.99
C ILE A 212 -11.58 8.03 -1.44
N GLU A 213 -10.43 8.27 -0.81
CA GLU A 213 -9.51 9.34 -1.23
C GLU A 213 -9.02 9.13 -2.66
N ALA A 214 -8.65 7.89 -3.02
CA ALA A 214 -8.18 7.56 -4.37
C ALA A 214 -9.30 7.54 -5.42
N PHE A 215 -10.50 7.09 -5.04
CA PHE A 215 -11.66 6.91 -5.91
C PHE A 215 -12.92 7.45 -5.23
N PRO A 216 -13.19 8.76 -5.34
CA PRO A 216 -14.32 9.41 -4.65
C PRO A 216 -15.69 8.83 -4.99
N GLU A 217 -15.85 8.18 -6.14
CA GLU A 217 -17.07 7.47 -6.53
C GLU A 217 -17.43 6.32 -5.59
N THR A 218 -16.46 5.78 -4.85
CA THR A 218 -16.64 4.68 -3.88
C THR A 218 -17.22 5.15 -2.54
N ALA A 219 -17.38 6.46 -2.34
CA ALA A 219 -18.09 7.00 -1.19
C ALA A 219 -19.61 6.76 -1.27
N ASN A 220 -20.15 6.69 -2.49
CA ASN A 220 -21.58 6.43 -2.73
C ASN A 220 -21.82 4.92 -2.89
N GLU A 221 -22.95 4.41 -2.40
CA GLU A 221 -23.27 2.98 -2.44
C GLU A 221 -23.33 2.42 -3.88
N GLU A 222 -24.01 3.12 -4.80
CA GLU A 222 -24.10 2.70 -6.21
C GLU A 222 -22.72 2.68 -6.91
N GLY A 223 -21.91 3.73 -6.68
CA GLY A 223 -20.57 3.84 -7.27
C GLY A 223 -19.62 2.79 -6.70
N ARG A 224 -19.72 2.52 -5.40
CA ARG A 224 -18.99 1.45 -4.71
C ARG A 224 -19.33 0.08 -5.29
N LEU A 225 -20.61 -0.25 -5.45
CA LEU A 225 -21.05 -1.52 -6.04
C LEU A 225 -20.52 -1.68 -7.48
N ALA A 226 -20.60 -0.63 -8.29
CA ALA A 226 -20.08 -0.63 -9.66
C ALA A 226 -18.55 -0.80 -9.70
N PHE A 227 -17.84 -0.16 -8.78
CA PHE A 227 -16.38 -0.27 -8.66
C PHE A 227 -15.94 -1.69 -8.30
N PHE A 228 -16.51 -2.26 -7.23
CA PHE A 228 -16.15 -3.60 -6.79
C PHE A 228 -16.58 -4.68 -7.79
N SER A 229 -17.78 -4.61 -8.37
CA SER A 229 -18.18 -5.55 -9.42
C SER A 229 -17.21 -5.55 -10.61
N GLY A 230 -16.76 -4.37 -11.04
CA GLY A 230 -15.71 -4.24 -12.05
C GLY A 230 -14.37 -4.84 -11.62
N ALA A 231 -14.00 -4.73 -10.35
CA ALA A 231 -12.79 -5.35 -9.81
C ALA A 231 -12.89 -6.89 -9.80
N PHE A 232 -14.00 -7.45 -9.33
CA PHE A 232 -14.27 -8.89 -9.34
C PHE A 232 -14.27 -9.46 -10.76
N ASP A 233 -14.86 -8.75 -11.72
CA ASP A 233 -14.87 -9.16 -13.13
C ASP A 233 -13.46 -9.28 -13.71
N VAL A 234 -12.59 -8.33 -13.41
CA VAL A 234 -11.19 -8.36 -13.86
C VAL A 234 -10.41 -9.44 -13.15
N ALA A 235 -10.56 -9.57 -11.84
CA ALA A 235 -9.90 -10.61 -11.06
C ALA A 235 -10.21 -12.01 -11.62
N ARG A 236 -11.49 -12.26 -11.95
CA ARG A 236 -11.93 -13.50 -12.61
C ARG A 236 -11.32 -13.71 -14.00
N VAL A 237 -11.18 -12.65 -14.80
CA VAL A 237 -10.49 -12.72 -16.11
C VAL A 237 -9.00 -13.04 -15.94
N LEU A 238 -8.38 -12.55 -14.86
CA LEU A 238 -6.98 -12.79 -14.53
C LEU A 238 -6.73 -14.14 -13.82
N GLY A 239 -7.79 -14.86 -13.44
CA GLY A 239 -7.72 -16.21 -12.89
C GLY A 239 -7.83 -16.32 -11.37
N PHE A 240 -8.17 -15.23 -10.67
CA PHE A 240 -8.48 -15.27 -9.24
C PHE A 240 -9.86 -15.88 -8.98
N SER A 241 -10.00 -16.60 -7.87
CA SER A 241 -11.30 -17.06 -7.36
C SER A 241 -12.07 -15.91 -6.69
N GLU A 242 -13.38 -16.08 -6.48
CA GLU A 242 -14.15 -15.07 -5.76
C GLU A 242 -13.77 -15.04 -4.27
N GLU A 243 -13.43 -16.19 -3.70
CA GLU A 243 -12.98 -16.32 -2.32
C GLU A 243 -11.69 -15.53 -2.08
N GLU A 244 -10.70 -15.69 -2.97
CA GLU A 244 -9.42 -14.97 -2.89
C GLU A 244 -9.61 -13.46 -2.92
N VAL A 245 -10.54 -12.96 -3.73
CA VAL A 245 -10.79 -11.52 -3.85
C VAL A 245 -11.57 -10.96 -2.66
N ARG A 246 -12.47 -11.75 -2.05
CA ARG A 246 -13.22 -11.32 -0.86
C ARG A 246 -12.34 -11.18 0.39
N GLU A 247 -11.26 -11.93 0.47
CA GLU A 247 -10.29 -11.85 1.58
C GLU A 247 -9.36 -10.63 1.47
N VAL A 248 -9.39 -9.90 0.35
CA VAL A 248 -8.52 -8.73 0.14
C VAL A 248 -9.09 -7.50 0.83
N ALA A 249 -8.36 -6.99 1.83
CA ALA A 249 -8.63 -5.73 2.50
C ALA A 249 -7.87 -4.52 1.90
N ASP A 250 -6.68 -4.75 1.34
CA ASP A 250 -5.77 -3.68 0.92
C ASP A 250 -6.35 -2.88 -0.27
N HIS A 251 -6.57 -1.57 -0.07
CA HIS A 251 -7.12 -0.67 -1.09
C HIS A 251 -6.24 -0.60 -2.37
N ARG A 252 -4.94 -0.87 -2.25
CA ARG A 252 -4.00 -0.88 -3.37
C ARG A 252 -4.32 -1.99 -4.36
N MET A 253 -4.82 -3.13 -3.89
CA MET A 253 -5.22 -4.23 -4.77
C MET A 253 -6.43 -3.87 -5.61
N PHE A 254 -7.41 -3.19 -5.02
CA PHE A 254 -8.56 -2.68 -5.77
C PHE A 254 -8.17 -1.56 -6.75
N LYS A 255 -7.21 -0.71 -6.38
CA LYS A 255 -6.60 0.27 -7.29
C LYS A 255 -5.94 -0.41 -8.49
N LEU A 256 -5.16 -1.48 -8.26
CA LEU A 256 -4.56 -2.27 -9.33
C LEU A 256 -5.64 -2.91 -10.22
N ALA A 257 -6.68 -3.51 -9.64
CA ALA A 257 -7.78 -4.11 -10.38
C ALA A 257 -8.50 -3.07 -11.26
N HIS A 258 -8.73 -1.86 -10.74
CA HIS A 258 -9.32 -0.77 -11.50
C HIS A 258 -8.49 -0.42 -12.74
N TYR A 259 -7.18 -0.24 -12.60
CA TYR A 259 -6.31 0.08 -13.74
C TYR A 259 -6.13 -1.10 -14.70
N ALA A 260 -6.07 -2.32 -14.18
CA ALA A 260 -6.08 -3.53 -15.00
C ALA A 260 -7.35 -3.60 -15.86
N ARG A 261 -8.52 -3.24 -15.32
CA ARG A 261 -9.77 -3.12 -16.08
C ARG A 261 -9.64 -2.18 -17.26
N LEU A 262 -9.11 -0.98 -17.02
CA LEU A 262 -8.92 0.04 -18.05
C LEU A 262 -7.94 -0.45 -19.13
N GLY A 263 -6.84 -1.09 -18.71
CA GLY A 263 -5.86 -1.68 -19.62
C GLY A 263 -6.44 -2.76 -20.52
N LEU A 264 -7.18 -3.72 -19.94
CA LEU A 264 -7.86 -4.78 -20.69
C LEU A 264 -8.90 -4.22 -21.66
N ALA A 265 -9.69 -3.24 -21.22
CA ALA A 265 -10.66 -2.57 -22.09
C ALA A 265 -9.98 -1.86 -23.26
N ALA A 266 -8.85 -1.19 -23.03
CA ALA A 266 -8.07 -0.52 -24.06
C ALA A 266 -7.47 -1.51 -25.06
N GLU A 267 -6.95 -2.65 -24.59
CA GLU A 267 -6.43 -3.72 -25.45
C GLU A 267 -7.54 -4.33 -26.32
N GLN A 268 -8.70 -4.61 -25.74
CA GLN A 268 -9.87 -5.09 -26.47
C GLN A 268 -10.38 -4.05 -27.48
N ALA A 269 -10.36 -2.76 -27.14
CA ALA A 269 -10.72 -1.70 -28.07
C ALA A 269 -9.74 -1.62 -29.25
N LYS A 270 -8.43 -1.72 -28.98
CA LYS A 270 -7.37 -1.74 -30.00
C LYS A 270 -7.52 -2.92 -30.96
N THR A 271 -7.73 -4.12 -30.43
CA THR A 271 -7.93 -5.33 -31.26
C THR A 271 -9.19 -5.23 -32.12
N ARG A 272 -10.31 -4.73 -31.56
CA ARG A 272 -11.55 -4.46 -32.32
C ARG A 272 -11.34 -3.42 -33.41
N ALA A 273 -10.62 -2.33 -33.13
CA ALA A 273 -10.31 -1.29 -34.11
C ALA A 273 -9.46 -1.84 -35.26
N MET A 274 -8.42 -2.62 -34.96
CA MET A 274 -7.57 -3.27 -35.96
C MET A 274 -8.35 -4.30 -36.80
N ALA A 275 -9.28 -5.04 -36.19
CA ALA A 275 -10.16 -5.96 -36.92
C ALA A 275 -11.12 -5.21 -37.87
N LYS A 276 -11.67 -4.06 -37.45
CA LYS A 276 -12.49 -3.20 -38.31
C LYS A 276 -11.70 -2.64 -39.48
N LEU A 277 -10.45 -2.19 -39.26
CA LEU A 277 -9.59 -1.70 -40.33
C LEU A 277 -9.28 -2.80 -41.35
N LYS A 278 -8.97 -4.02 -40.90
CA LYS A 278 -8.75 -5.17 -41.80
C LYS A 278 -9.99 -5.58 -42.60
N ARG A 279 -11.19 -5.32 -42.07
CA ARG A 279 -12.47 -5.62 -42.74
C ARG A 279 -13.00 -4.46 -43.58
N ALA A 280 -12.41 -3.26 -43.48
CA ALA A 280 -12.85 -2.12 -44.25
C ALA A 280 -12.53 -2.36 -45.74
N PRO A 281 -13.50 -2.24 -46.66
CA PRO A 281 -13.24 -2.38 -48.08
C PRO A 281 -12.25 -1.31 -48.54
N SER A 282 -11.36 -1.67 -49.48
CA SER A 282 -10.41 -0.72 -50.06
C SER A 282 -11.17 0.52 -50.52
N PRO A 283 -10.72 1.75 -50.19
CA PRO A 283 -11.39 2.95 -50.63
C PRO A 283 -11.50 2.90 -52.15
N VAL A 284 -12.75 2.85 -52.65
CA VAL A 284 -13.02 3.00 -54.06
C VAL A 284 -12.54 4.40 -54.42
N ALA A 285 -11.53 4.48 -55.28
CA ALA A 285 -11.01 5.75 -55.76
C ALA A 285 -12.21 6.59 -56.23
N ARG A 286 -12.50 7.68 -55.50
CA ARG A 286 -13.47 8.65 -55.97
C ARG A 286 -13.00 9.07 -57.36
N PRO A 287 -13.86 9.03 -58.40
CA PRO A 287 -13.47 9.52 -59.70
C PRO A 287 -12.96 10.94 -59.47
N ARG A 288 -11.67 11.16 -59.78
CA ARG A 288 -11.05 12.47 -59.76
C ARG A 288 -12.00 13.38 -60.55
N PRO A 289 -12.48 14.51 -60.00
CA PRO A 289 -13.27 15.42 -60.83
C PRO A 289 -12.44 15.66 -62.08
N ALA A 290 -13.04 15.42 -63.25
CA ALA A 290 -12.36 15.55 -64.52
C ALA A 290 -11.57 16.86 -64.46
N ALA A 291 -10.24 16.77 -64.50
CA ALA A 291 -9.40 17.94 -64.59
C ALA A 291 -10.01 18.73 -65.75
N LYS A 292 -10.44 19.97 -65.48
CA LYS A 292 -10.82 20.89 -66.56
C LYS A 292 -9.69 20.78 -67.56
N THR A 293 -10.00 20.41 -68.79
CA THR A 293 -9.01 20.22 -69.85
C THR A 293 -8.15 21.48 -69.89
N GLU A 294 -6.97 21.43 -69.24
CA GLU A 294 -5.98 22.48 -69.34
C GLU A 294 -5.65 22.53 -70.83
N ARG A 295 -5.89 23.70 -71.43
CA ARG A 295 -5.60 23.89 -72.85
C ARG A 295 -4.12 23.62 -73.01
N SER A 296 -3.77 22.85 -74.02
CA SER A 296 -2.38 22.42 -74.14
C SER A 296 -1.48 23.66 -74.26
N PRO A 297 -0.27 23.68 -73.67
CA PRO A 297 0.63 24.82 -73.75
C PRO A 297 0.97 25.20 -75.21
N ARG A 298 0.80 24.26 -76.16
CA ARG A 298 0.90 24.52 -77.60
C ARG A 298 -0.23 25.40 -78.14
N GLU A 299 -1.46 25.19 -77.70
CA GLU A 299 -2.61 25.99 -78.10
C GLU A 299 -2.52 27.42 -77.55
N SER A 300 -2.03 27.59 -76.32
CA SER A 300 -1.76 28.92 -75.75
C SER A 300 -0.67 29.67 -76.54
N LEU A 301 0.42 29.00 -76.90
CA LEU A 301 1.48 29.58 -77.72
C LEU A 301 1.01 29.97 -79.13
N GLU A 302 0.12 29.18 -79.74
CA GLU A 302 -0.49 29.53 -81.02
C GLU A 302 -1.45 30.71 -80.89
N ALA A 303 -2.24 30.78 -79.81
CA ALA A 303 -3.11 31.91 -79.51
C ALA A 303 -2.31 33.21 -79.32
N MET A 304 -1.16 33.16 -78.62
CA MET A 304 -0.25 34.32 -78.48
C MET A 304 0.31 34.78 -79.83
N LYS A 305 0.68 33.84 -80.72
CA LYS A 305 1.16 34.15 -82.07
C LYS A 305 0.08 34.73 -82.98
N ARG A 306 -1.19 34.35 -82.79
CA ARG A 306 -2.32 34.93 -83.52
C ARG A 306 -2.62 36.32 -82.98
N LEU A 307 -2.69 36.47 -81.66
CA LEU A 307 -2.89 37.75 -80.98
C LEU A 307 -1.85 38.80 -81.37
N SER A 308 -0.57 38.43 -81.45
CA SER A 308 0.49 39.36 -81.85
C SER A 308 0.38 39.83 -83.31
N LYS A 309 -0.36 39.11 -84.15
CA LYS A 309 -0.60 39.46 -85.56
C LYS A 309 -1.93 40.18 -85.76
N THR A 310 -2.98 39.79 -85.04
CA THR A 310 -4.36 40.25 -85.28
C THR A 310 -4.80 41.33 -84.29
N GLY A 311 -4.21 41.39 -83.09
CA GLY A 311 -4.61 42.29 -82.01
C GLY A 311 -6.05 42.10 -81.51
N SER A 312 -6.71 40.99 -81.86
CA SER A 312 -8.13 40.77 -81.58
C SER A 312 -8.38 40.31 -80.14
N ILE A 313 -9.39 40.88 -79.49
CA ILE A 313 -9.84 40.51 -78.13
C ILE A 313 -10.23 39.02 -78.05
N ARG A 314 -10.74 38.44 -79.14
CA ARG A 314 -11.08 37.01 -79.18
C ARG A 314 -9.84 36.11 -79.08
N ASP A 315 -8.74 36.54 -79.68
CA ASP A 315 -7.47 35.80 -79.62
C ASP A 315 -6.80 35.97 -78.24
N ALA A 316 -6.99 37.12 -77.58
CA ALA A 316 -6.53 37.35 -76.22
C ALA A 316 -7.20 36.43 -75.19
N MET A 317 -8.51 36.20 -75.32
CA MET A 317 -9.25 35.28 -74.44
C MET A 317 -8.93 33.79 -74.69
N ALA A 318 -8.25 33.48 -75.79
CA ALA A 318 -7.82 32.13 -76.11
C ALA A 318 -6.43 31.80 -75.52
N VAL A 319 -5.66 32.81 -75.08
CA VAL A 319 -4.38 32.62 -74.40
C VAL A 319 -4.62 32.16 -72.97
N ASP A 320 -3.96 31.06 -72.60
CA ASP A 320 -3.92 30.58 -71.23
C ASP A 320 -2.59 31.03 -70.61
N PHE A 321 -2.64 31.70 -69.45
CA PHE A 321 -1.47 32.31 -68.79
C PHE A 321 -1.00 31.53 -67.55
N ASP A 322 -1.68 30.41 -67.23
CA ASP A 322 -1.34 29.51 -66.14
C ASP A 322 -0.15 28.59 -66.48
#